data_AF-A0A950Y9G6-F1
#
_entry.id   AF-A0A950Y9G6-F1
#
_cell.length_a   1.000
_cell.length_b   1.000
_cell.length_c   1.000
_cell.angle_alpha   90.00
_cell.angle_beta   90.00
_cell.angle_gamma   90.00
#
_symmetry.space_group_name_H-M   'P 1'
#
loop_
_entity.id
_entity.type
_entity.pdbx_description
1 polymer ?
#
loop_
_entity_poly.entity_id
_entity_poly.type
_entity_poly.pdbx_seq_one_letter_code
_entity_poly.pdbx_strand_id
1 'polypeptide(L)'
;SVHSGSDKFSIYRPIREAMKEFDAGVHLKTAGTTWLEELIGLAETGGDGLELAKEIYSEAYSHLDELCAPYAAVIDIDPAKLPTPEELKHWSSQQFVSALRHDPRNPTYNSGVRQLLHVGFKVAAKMGDRYIRLLRSVEETVAKNVTANLFKRHIEPLFLGA
;
A
#
# COMPACT_ATOMS: atom_id res chain seq x y z
N SER A 1 2.93 -10.67 -19.63
CA SER A 1 3.51 -10.32 -18.32
C SER A 1 3.13 -8.89 -18.00
N VAL A 2 2.50 -8.63 -16.85
CA VAL A 2 2.08 -7.29 -16.43
C VAL A 2 2.91 -6.87 -15.22
N HIS A 3 3.82 -5.92 -15.44
CA HIS A 3 4.59 -5.28 -14.38
C HIS A 3 3.77 -4.16 -13.74
N SER A 4 4.04 -3.85 -12.47
CA SER A 4 3.27 -2.85 -11.71
C SER A 4 1.76 -3.11 -11.78
N GLY A 5 1.38 -4.39 -11.78
CA GLY A 5 0.02 -4.84 -12.07
C GLY A 5 -0.95 -4.68 -10.91
N SER A 6 -0.45 -4.34 -9.73
CA SER A 6 -1.28 -4.12 -8.55
C SER A 6 -2.01 -2.77 -8.59
N ASP A 7 -3.22 -2.74 -8.02
CA ASP A 7 -4.13 -1.58 -8.04
C ASP A 7 -4.48 -1.10 -9.46
N LYS A 8 -4.33 -1.96 -10.48
CA LYS A 8 -4.73 -1.69 -11.87
C LYS A 8 -6.06 -2.36 -12.18
N PHE A 9 -7.06 -2.15 -11.31
CA PHE A 9 -8.32 -2.89 -11.38
C PHE A 9 -9.10 -2.69 -12.70
N SER A 10 -8.94 -1.53 -13.35
CA SER A 10 -9.58 -1.22 -14.63
C SER A 10 -9.17 -2.16 -15.76
N ILE A 11 -7.97 -2.77 -15.70
CA ILE A 11 -7.47 -3.65 -16.76
C ILE A 11 -7.69 -5.14 -16.47
N TYR A 12 -8.17 -5.52 -15.28
CA TYR A 12 -8.33 -6.95 -14.94
C TYR A 12 -9.42 -7.63 -15.76
N ARG A 13 -10.54 -6.95 -15.99
CA ARG A 13 -11.60 -7.46 -16.88
C ARG A 13 -11.08 -7.64 -18.32
N PRO A 14 -10.49 -6.63 -18.97
CA PRO A 14 -9.89 -6.80 -20.30
C PRO A 14 -8.85 -7.93 -20.37
N ILE A 15 -7.98 -8.06 -19.36
CA ILE A 15 -7.00 -9.16 -19.31
C ILE A 15 -7.72 -10.51 -19.27
N ARG A 16 -8.73 -10.65 -18.41
CA ARG A 16 -9.49 -11.90 -18.27
C ARG A 16 -10.20 -12.29 -19.56
N GLU A 17 -10.77 -11.32 -20.27
CA GLU A 17 -11.41 -11.53 -21.57
C GLU A 17 -10.37 -11.99 -22.61
N ALA A 18 -9.21 -11.33 -22.68
CA ALA A 18 -8.13 -11.72 -23.58
C ALA A 18 -7.56 -13.12 -23.28
N MET A 19 -7.38 -13.49 -22.00
CA MET A 19 -6.92 -14.84 -21.64
C MET A 19 -7.85 -15.93 -22.19
N LYS A 20 -9.17 -15.70 -22.16
CA LYS A 20 -10.17 -16.64 -22.69
C LYS A 20 -10.18 -16.66 -24.22
N GLU A 21 -10.09 -15.49 -24.85
CA GLU A 21 -10.10 -15.36 -26.32
C GLU A 21 -8.89 -16.04 -26.97
N PHE A 22 -7.72 -15.87 -26.36
CA PHE A 22 -6.45 -16.32 -26.94
C PHE A 22 -5.91 -17.62 -26.33
N ASP A 23 -6.66 -18.28 -25.46
CA ASP A 23 -6.24 -19.47 -24.70
C ASP A 23 -4.83 -19.29 -24.09
N ALA A 24 -4.65 -18.18 -23.38
CA ALA A 24 -3.34 -17.72 -22.90
C ALA A 24 -3.31 -17.54 -21.38
N GLY A 25 -2.14 -17.79 -20.79
CA GLY A 25 -1.87 -17.49 -19.38
C GLY A 25 -1.44 -16.04 -19.14
N VAL A 26 -1.58 -15.58 -17.89
CA VAL A 26 -1.07 -14.28 -17.44
C VAL A 26 -0.04 -14.46 -16.33
N HIS A 27 0.98 -13.60 -16.34
CA HIS A 27 1.88 -13.40 -15.22
C HIS A 27 1.71 -11.97 -14.71
N LEU A 28 1.07 -11.82 -13.54
CA LEU A 28 0.83 -10.54 -12.86
C LEU A 28 1.83 -10.36 -11.73
N LYS A 29 2.53 -9.23 -11.68
CA LYS A 29 3.49 -8.92 -10.61
C LYS A 29 2.90 -7.92 -9.61
N THR A 30 2.87 -8.31 -8.33
CA THR A 30 2.56 -7.46 -7.18
C THR A 30 3.74 -7.49 -6.20
N ALA A 31 3.98 -6.40 -5.48
CA ALA A 31 5.01 -6.35 -4.43
C ALA A 31 4.70 -5.25 -3.42
N GLY A 32 4.83 -3.99 -3.84
CA GLY A 32 4.69 -2.84 -2.92
C GLY A 32 3.30 -2.68 -2.32
N THR A 33 2.25 -3.21 -2.95
CA THR A 33 0.91 -3.21 -2.35
C THR A 33 0.75 -4.22 -1.22
N THR A 34 1.47 -5.35 -1.22
CA THR A 34 1.51 -6.24 -0.05
C THR A 34 2.10 -5.51 1.15
N TRP A 35 3.23 -4.83 0.94
CA TRP A 35 3.86 -3.95 1.93
C TRP A 35 2.89 -2.88 2.47
N LEU A 36 2.13 -2.23 1.59
CA LEU A 36 1.14 -1.23 2.01
C LEU A 36 0.03 -1.82 2.87
N GLU A 37 -0.39 -3.06 2.60
CA GLU A 37 -1.46 -3.72 3.37
C GLU A 37 -0.94 -4.27 4.72
N GLU A 38 0.35 -4.60 4.82
CA GLU A 38 1.02 -4.84 6.11
C GLU A 38 1.02 -3.56 6.96
N LEU A 39 1.36 -2.41 6.36
CA LEU A 39 1.36 -1.12 7.05
C LEU A 39 -0.05 -0.69 7.48
N ILE A 40 -1.06 -0.96 6.64
CA ILE A 40 -2.48 -0.77 7.01
C ILE A 40 -2.84 -1.67 8.19
N GLY A 41 -2.47 -2.95 8.15
CA GLY A 41 -2.75 -3.89 9.25
C GLY A 41 -2.13 -3.46 10.58
N LEU A 42 -0.91 -2.91 10.55
CA LEU A 42 -0.27 -2.29 11.72
C LEU A 42 -1.03 -1.07 12.21
N ALA A 43 -1.42 -0.16 11.30
CA ALA A 43 -2.10 1.06 11.69
C ALA A 43 -3.51 0.79 12.25
N GLU A 44 -4.22 -0.23 11.75
CA GLU A 44 -5.56 -0.62 12.19
C GLU A 44 -5.64 -1.01 13.68
N THR A 45 -4.55 -1.49 14.27
CA THR A 45 -4.55 -1.88 15.69
C THR A 45 -4.45 -0.69 16.64
N GLY A 46 -4.16 0.52 16.14
CA GLY A 46 -3.86 1.66 16.99
C GLY A 46 -2.56 1.46 17.78
N GLY A 47 -2.41 2.18 18.89
CA GLY A 47 -1.29 2.04 19.83
C GLY A 47 0.07 2.03 19.12
N ASP A 48 0.95 1.11 19.52
CA ASP A 48 2.30 0.97 18.96
C ASP A 48 2.30 0.74 17.44
N GLY A 49 1.29 0.05 16.91
CA GLY A 49 1.13 -0.20 15.46
C GLY A 49 0.91 1.09 14.67
N LEU A 50 0.02 1.95 15.16
CA LEU A 50 -0.20 3.27 14.58
C LEU A 50 1.01 4.19 14.76
N GLU A 51 1.59 4.22 15.95
CA GLU A 51 2.75 5.09 16.22
C GLU A 51 3.95 4.71 15.34
N LEU A 52 4.20 3.41 15.13
CA LEU A 52 5.24 2.96 14.20
C LEU A 52 4.90 3.31 12.74
N ALA A 53 3.64 3.21 12.32
CA ALA A 53 3.22 3.59 10.97
C ALA A 53 3.39 5.10 10.72
N LYS A 54 3.08 5.94 11.73
CA LYS A 54 3.32 7.39 11.69
C LYS A 54 4.81 7.70 11.63
N GLU A 55 5.65 7.01 12.40
CA GLU A 55 7.11 7.16 12.36
C GLU A 55 7.67 6.83 10.97
N ILE A 56 7.22 5.74 10.35
CA ILE A 56 7.61 5.39 8.97
C ILE A 56 7.24 6.52 8.01
N TYR A 57 6.03 7.10 8.14
CA TYR A 57 5.61 8.23 7.32
C TYR A 57 6.51 9.45 7.54
N SER A 58 6.79 9.83 8.79
CA SER A 58 7.61 11.00 9.13
C SER A 58 9.03 10.87 8.58
N GLU A 59 9.64 9.70 8.69
CA GLU A 59 10.94 9.40 8.10
C GLU A 59 10.89 9.42 6.56
N ALA A 60 9.86 8.82 5.95
CA ALA A 60 9.69 8.84 4.51
C ALA A 60 9.48 10.26 3.96
N TYR A 61 8.75 11.11 4.70
CA TYR A 61 8.55 12.53 4.39
C TYR A 61 9.87 13.30 4.46
N SER A 62 10.68 13.04 5.48
CA SER A 62 11.98 13.71 5.68
C SER A 62 13.01 13.32 4.61
N HIS A 63 12.87 12.13 4.02
CA HIS A 63 13.73 11.59 2.96
C HIS A 63 13.01 11.54 1.60
N LEU A 64 12.02 12.41 1.36
CA LEU A 64 11.14 12.34 0.19
C LEU A 64 11.92 12.30 -1.12
N ASP A 65 12.85 13.23 -1.34
CA ASP A 65 13.62 13.31 -2.59
C ASP A 65 14.44 12.03 -2.86
N GLU A 66 15.13 11.53 -1.83
CA GLU A 66 15.96 10.31 -1.93
C GLU A 66 15.11 9.09 -2.26
N LEU A 67 13.97 8.93 -1.56
CA LEU A 67 13.10 7.77 -1.72
C LEU A 67 12.33 7.82 -3.05
N CYS A 68 12.00 9.01 -3.55
CA CYS A 68 11.23 9.22 -4.77
C CYS A 68 12.10 9.13 -6.03
N ALA A 69 13.36 9.55 -5.98
CA ALA A 69 14.23 9.65 -7.16
C ALA A 69 14.30 8.36 -8.02
N PRO A 70 14.43 7.14 -7.45
CA PRO A 70 14.47 5.90 -8.25
C PRO A 70 13.13 5.55 -8.91
N TYR A 71 12.03 6.15 -8.45
CA TYR A 71 10.66 5.85 -8.88
C TYR A 71 10.00 7.03 -9.59
N ALA A 72 10.73 8.12 -9.88
CA ALA A 72 10.19 9.37 -10.40
C ALA A 72 9.36 9.20 -11.70
N ALA A 73 9.65 8.18 -12.51
CA ALA A 73 8.90 7.89 -13.73
C ALA A 73 7.54 7.20 -13.51
N VAL A 74 7.25 6.73 -12.29
CA VAL A 74 6.06 5.90 -11.99
C VAL A 74 5.26 6.37 -10.77
N ILE A 75 5.68 7.46 -10.13
CA ILE A 75 4.95 8.12 -9.04
C ILE A 75 4.47 9.50 -9.49
N ASP A 76 3.44 10.01 -8.82
CA ASP A 76 2.83 11.30 -9.09
C ASP A 76 2.50 11.96 -7.74
N ILE A 77 3.56 12.33 -7.03
CA ILE A 77 3.48 12.93 -5.70
C ILE A 77 3.65 14.44 -5.86
N ASP A 78 2.67 15.18 -5.36
CA ASP A 78 2.74 16.62 -5.15
C ASP A 78 3.10 16.87 -3.67
N PRO A 79 4.35 17.24 -3.33
CA PRO A 79 4.77 17.41 -1.95
C PRO A 79 3.95 18.45 -1.17
N ALA A 80 3.38 19.44 -1.86
CA ALA A 80 2.55 20.47 -1.24
C ALA A 80 1.17 19.94 -0.79
N LYS A 81 0.75 18.77 -1.29
CA LYS A 81 -0.51 18.10 -0.91
C LYS A 81 -0.33 16.97 0.10
N LEU A 82 0.91 16.72 0.54
CA LEU A 82 1.18 15.75 1.59
C LEU A 82 0.88 16.38 2.96
N PRO A 83 0.16 15.68 3.85
CA PRO A 83 0.01 16.13 5.24
C PRO A 83 1.39 16.18 5.90
N THR A 84 1.64 17.21 6.71
CA THR A 84 2.94 17.30 7.40
C THR A 84 3.03 16.22 8.49
N PRO A 85 4.24 15.82 8.91
CA PRO A 85 4.41 14.94 10.06
C PRO A 85 3.69 15.43 11.33
N GLU A 86 3.64 16.74 11.56
CA GLU A 86 2.91 17.34 12.69
C GLU A 86 1.40 17.13 12.58
N GLU A 87 0.82 17.32 11.39
CA GLU A 87 -0.60 17.06 11.15
C GLU A 87 -0.92 15.57 11.36
N LEU A 88 -0.13 14.70 10.75
CA LEU A 88 -0.34 13.26 10.76
C LEU A 88 -0.13 12.63 12.16
N LYS A 89 0.69 13.25 13.01
CA LYS A 89 0.87 12.84 14.41
C LYS A 89 -0.45 12.78 15.18
N HIS A 90 -1.38 13.69 14.87
CA HIS A 90 -2.69 13.77 15.52
C HIS A 90 -3.76 12.86 14.90
N TRP A 91 -3.43 12.13 13.82
CA TRP A 91 -4.39 11.26 13.18
C TRP A 91 -4.72 10.05 14.06
N SER A 92 -6.00 9.71 14.07
CA SER A 92 -6.49 8.41 14.53
C SER A 92 -6.10 7.30 13.55
N SER A 93 -6.18 6.05 14.04
CA SER A 93 -6.01 4.86 13.19
C SER A 93 -6.92 4.89 11.97
N GLN A 94 -8.19 5.26 12.15
CA GLN A 94 -9.17 5.36 11.08
C GLN A 94 -8.76 6.36 9.99
N GLN A 95 -8.26 7.55 10.38
CA GLN A 95 -7.80 8.56 9.43
C GLN A 95 -6.59 8.07 8.63
N PHE A 96 -5.59 7.52 9.32
CA PHE A 96 -4.37 7.00 8.67
C PHE A 96 -4.70 5.89 7.68
N VAL A 97 -5.49 4.90 8.11
CA VAL A 97 -5.89 3.77 7.26
C VAL A 97 -6.71 4.23 6.07
N SER A 98 -7.65 5.17 6.27
CA SER A 98 -8.50 5.66 5.19
C SER A 98 -7.72 6.47 4.14
N ALA A 99 -6.71 7.22 4.58
CA ALA A 99 -5.80 7.93 3.67
C ALA A 99 -4.91 6.98 2.87
N LEU A 100 -4.45 5.88 3.48
CA LEU A 100 -3.51 4.93 2.89
C LEU A 100 -4.17 3.87 1.97
N ARG A 101 -5.36 3.40 2.35
CA ARG A 101 -6.06 2.31 1.65
C ARG A 101 -6.53 2.78 0.28
N HIS A 102 -6.25 1.99 -0.75
CA HIS A 102 -6.65 2.32 -2.11
C HIS A 102 -8.16 2.19 -2.31
N ASP A 103 -8.87 3.29 -2.06
CA ASP A 103 -10.28 3.47 -2.39
C ASP A 103 -10.50 4.89 -2.93
N PRO A 104 -10.44 5.09 -4.26
CA PRO A 104 -10.64 6.41 -4.88
C PRO A 104 -12.00 7.05 -4.60
N ARG A 105 -12.97 6.29 -4.06
CA ARG A 105 -14.30 6.81 -3.68
C ARG A 105 -14.33 7.34 -2.25
N ASN A 106 -13.31 7.01 -1.44
CA ASN A 106 -13.20 7.52 -0.09
C ASN A 106 -12.65 8.96 -0.13
N PRO A 107 -13.38 9.96 0.38
CA PRO A 107 -12.94 11.37 0.33
C PRO A 107 -11.65 11.65 1.11
N THR A 108 -11.27 10.75 2.02
CA THR A 108 -10.05 10.87 2.81
C THR A 108 -8.85 10.15 2.19
N TYR A 109 -9.05 9.37 1.12
CA TYR A 109 -7.97 8.71 0.40
C TYR A 109 -6.97 9.73 -0.15
N ASN A 110 -5.68 9.49 0.09
CA ASN A 110 -4.61 10.36 -0.38
C ASN A 110 -3.60 9.54 -1.19
N SER A 111 -3.60 9.73 -2.52
CA SER A 111 -2.69 9.02 -3.43
C SER A 111 -1.23 9.34 -3.17
N GLY A 112 -0.90 10.57 -2.76
CA GLY A 112 0.45 10.99 -2.41
C GLY A 112 0.97 10.24 -1.18
N VAL A 113 0.16 10.14 -0.12
CA VAL A 113 0.49 9.35 1.08
C VAL A 113 0.74 7.89 0.72
N ARG A 114 -0.14 7.29 -0.08
CA ARG A 114 0.03 5.90 -0.53
C ARG A 114 1.31 5.71 -1.34
N GLN A 115 1.61 6.61 -2.28
CA GLN A 115 2.80 6.50 -3.12
C GLN A 115 4.10 6.76 -2.33
N LEU A 116 4.11 7.73 -1.41
CA LEU A 116 5.27 7.97 -0.54
C LEU A 116 5.57 6.74 0.31
N LEU A 117 4.55 6.17 0.96
CA LEU A 117 4.71 4.95 1.75
C LEU A 117 5.04 3.73 0.89
N HIS A 118 4.55 3.67 -0.36
CA HIS A 118 4.89 2.60 -1.30
C HIS A 118 6.40 2.55 -1.58
N VAL A 119 7.05 3.71 -1.73
CA VAL A 119 8.50 3.81 -1.96
C VAL A 119 9.31 3.89 -0.65
N GLY A 120 8.63 4.10 0.48
CA GLY A 120 9.22 4.19 1.83
C GLY A 120 9.56 2.87 2.51
N PHE A 121 9.39 1.70 1.87
CA PHE A 121 9.63 0.38 2.48
C PHE A 121 11.04 0.22 3.10
N LYS A 122 12.05 0.93 2.57
CA LYS A 122 13.42 0.93 3.13
C LYS A 122 13.49 1.52 4.54
N VAL A 123 12.60 2.45 4.88
CA VAL A 123 12.51 3.04 6.22
C VAL A 123 12.17 1.94 7.23
N ALA A 124 11.11 1.17 6.97
CA ALA A 124 10.73 0.06 7.84
C ALA A 124 11.78 -1.06 7.88
N ALA A 125 12.43 -1.35 6.75
CA ALA A 125 13.53 -2.31 6.71
C ALA A 125 14.68 -1.92 7.65
N LYS A 126 15.03 -0.62 7.74
CA LYS A 126 16.05 -0.10 8.66
C LYS A 126 15.66 -0.22 10.13
N MET A 127 14.37 -0.34 10.46
CA MET A 127 13.91 -0.55 11.85
C MET A 127 14.17 -1.99 12.36
N GLY A 128 14.49 -2.93 11.46
CA GLY A 128 14.91 -4.28 11.81
C GLY A 128 13.93 -5.01 12.72
N ASP A 129 14.44 -5.59 13.81
CA ASP A 129 13.65 -6.43 14.72
C ASP A 129 12.48 -5.70 15.37
N ARG A 130 12.54 -4.36 15.52
CA ARG A 130 11.44 -3.59 16.09
C ARG A 130 10.20 -3.71 15.20
N TYR A 131 10.38 -3.55 13.90
CA TYR A 131 9.31 -3.71 12.91
C TYR A 131 8.79 -5.15 12.88
N ILE A 132 9.71 -6.12 12.78
CA ILE A 132 9.35 -7.55 12.67
C ILE A 132 8.60 -8.06 13.91
N ARG A 133 9.02 -7.68 15.12
CA ARG A 133 8.31 -8.07 16.35
C ARG A 133 6.90 -7.51 16.39
N LEU A 134 6.74 -6.25 16.03
CA LEU A 134 5.42 -5.61 16.01
C LEU A 134 4.51 -6.27 14.98
N LEU A 135 5.03 -6.52 13.76
CA LEU A 135 4.29 -7.20 12.69
C LEU A 135 3.77 -8.58 13.14
N ARG A 136 4.59 -9.35 13.87
CA ARG A 136 4.19 -10.64 14.45
C ARG A 136 3.11 -10.49 15.52
N SER A 137 3.19 -9.45 16.35
CA SER A 137 2.19 -9.23 17.42
C SER A 137 0.79 -8.89 16.88
N VAL A 138 0.70 -8.43 15.63
CA VAL A 138 -0.56 -8.07 14.95
C VAL A 138 -0.84 -8.94 13.72
N GLU A 139 -0.27 -10.16 13.69
CA GLU A 139 -0.29 -11.07 12.54
C GLU A 139 -1.69 -11.28 11.96
N GLU A 140 -2.71 -11.47 12.80
CA GLU A 140 -4.08 -11.72 12.35
C GLU A 140 -4.64 -10.55 11.51
N THR A 141 -4.44 -9.31 11.98
CA THR A 141 -4.89 -8.10 11.28
C THR A 141 -4.14 -7.91 9.96
N VAL A 142 -2.82 -8.14 9.97
CA VAL A 142 -1.98 -8.08 8.77
C VAL A 142 -2.39 -9.15 7.76
N ALA A 143 -2.54 -10.40 8.19
CA ALA A 143 -2.91 -11.53 7.35
C ALA A 143 -4.28 -11.32 6.69
N LYS A 144 -5.26 -10.79 7.45
CA LYS A 144 -6.57 -10.40 6.91
C LYS A 144 -6.43 -9.39 5.76
N ASN A 145 -5.65 -8.32 5.96
CA ASN A 145 -5.46 -7.27 4.96
C ASN A 145 -4.72 -7.77 3.72
N VAL A 146 -3.60 -8.48 3.91
CA VAL A 146 -2.82 -9.06 2.82
C VAL A 146 -3.63 -10.08 2.02
N THR A 147 -4.40 -10.95 2.70
CA THR A 147 -5.27 -11.93 2.05
C THR A 147 -6.38 -11.24 1.25
N ALA A 148 -7.04 -10.24 1.82
CA ALA A 148 -8.06 -9.48 1.10
C ALA A 148 -7.47 -8.78 -0.13
N ASN A 149 -6.27 -8.22 -0.02
CA ASN A 149 -5.58 -7.61 -1.16
C ASN A 149 -5.28 -8.64 -2.26
N LEU A 150 -4.57 -9.71 -1.94
CA LEU A 150 -4.15 -10.69 -2.95
C LEU A 150 -5.33 -11.48 -3.52
N PHE A 151 -6.19 -12.00 -2.66
CA PHE A 151 -7.27 -12.88 -3.10
C PHE A 151 -8.47 -12.09 -3.64
N LYS A 152 -9.08 -11.25 -2.81
CA LYS A 152 -10.34 -10.56 -3.14
C LYS A 152 -10.17 -9.45 -4.17
N ARG A 153 -9.09 -8.67 -4.08
CA ARG A 153 -8.91 -7.51 -4.97
C ARG A 153 -8.18 -7.87 -6.26
N HIS A 154 -7.34 -8.91 -6.26
CA HIS A 154 -6.50 -9.26 -7.42
C HIS A 154 -6.89 -10.58 -8.07
N ILE A 155 -6.85 -11.70 -7.35
CA ILE A 155 -7.10 -13.03 -7.94
C ILE A 155 -8.56 -13.17 -8.39
N GLU A 156 -9.53 -12.83 -7.53
CA GLU A 156 -10.96 -12.97 -7.83
C GLU A 156 -11.37 -12.21 -9.11
N PRO A 157 -11.10 -10.90 -9.25
CA PRO A 157 -11.52 -10.19 -10.45
C PRO A 157 -10.73 -10.61 -11.68
N LEU A 158 -9.46 -11.02 -11.54
CA LEU A 158 -8.64 -11.41 -12.68
C LEU A 158 -8.99 -12.79 -13.23
N PHE A 159 -9.29 -13.76 -12.36
CA PHE A 159 -9.48 -15.17 -12.76
C PHE A 159 -10.90 -15.68 -12.60
N LEU A 160 -11.61 -15.24 -11.56
CA LEU A 160 -12.93 -15.77 -11.19
C LEU A 160 -14.08 -14.93 -11.71
N GLY A 161 -13.84 -13.65 -12.02
CA GLY A 161 -14.83 -12.74 -12.60
C GLY A 161 -15.89 -12.25 -11.60
N ALA A 162 -15.58 -12.35 -10.30
CA ALA A 162 -16.34 -11.72 -9.22
C ALA A 162 -16.04 -10.21 -9.14
#